data_AF-A0A1W2FVA5-F1
#
_entry.id   AF-A0A1W2FVA5-F1
#
_cell.length_a   1.000
_cell.length_b   1.000
_cell.length_c   1.000
_cell.angle_alpha   90.00
_cell.angle_beta   90.00
_cell.angle_gamma   90.00
#
_symmetry.space_group_name_H-M   'P 1'
#
loop_
_entity.id
_entity.type
_entity.pdbx_description
1 polymer ?
#
loop_
_entity_poly.entity_id
_entity_poly.type
_entity_poly.pdbx_seq_one_letter_code
_entity_poly.pdbx_strand_id
1 'polypeptide(L)'
;MADLDDPDLDQLSAFVLARLDDDERRFNAGELPYLDEAERHGRIRIMYATQGEGLLVAADPVETPEERVPVPFPDKVAFLRAEARVMRDPDVLRLVASVYDAHPDWDSLRLGT
;
A
#
# COMPACT_ATOMS: atom_id res chain seq x y z
N MET A 1 21.22 -18.97 12.93
CA MET A 1 19.88 -19.39 13.38
C MET A 1 18.94 -18.45 12.68
N ALA A 2 18.32 -18.90 11.58
CA ALA A 2 17.41 -18.08 10.81
C ALA A 2 16.14 -17.93 11.67
N ASP A 3 15.83 -16.70 12.05
CA ASP A 3 14.54 -16.36 12.64
C ASP A 3 13.52 -16.51 11.50
N LEU A 4 12.98 -17.71 11.39
CA LEU A 4 11.88 -18.08 10.53
C LEU A 4 10.63 -17.69 11.31
N ASP A 5 9.81 -16.81 10.74
CA ASP A 5 8.60 -16.20 11.31
C ASP A 5 8.89 -15.12 12.37
N ASP A 6 9.20 -13.90 11.90
CA ASP A 6 8.97 -12.69 12.70
C ASP A 6 7.44 -12.46 12.71
N PRO A 7 6.73 -12.78 13.83
CA PRO A 7 5.28 -12.78 13.88
C PRO A 7 4.70 -11.38 13.64
N ASP A 8 5.48 -10.32 13.90
CA ASP A 8 5.09 -8.95 13.61
C ASP A 8 5.05 -8.72 12.10
N LEU A 9 5.95 -9.31 11.31
CA LEU A 9 5.91 -9.24 9.84
C LEU A 9 4.77 -10.04 9.23
N ASP A 10 4.42 -11.20 9.79
CA ASP A 10 3.26 -11.98 9.32
C ASP A 10 1.96 -11.23 9.59
N GLN A 11 1.82 -10.65 10.78
CA GLN A 11 0.67 -9.82 11.13
C GLN A 11 0.58 -8.57 10.25
N LEU A 12 1.71 -7.91 10.00
CA LEU A 12 1.78 -6.73 9.14
C LEU A 12 1.45 -7.06 7.68
N SER A 13 1.96 -8.18 7.17
CA SER A 13 1.64 -8.68 5.83
C SER A 13 0.15 -8.99 5.70
N ALA A 14 -0.43 -9.70 6.68
CA ALA A 14 -1.84 -10.02 6.70
C ALA A 14 -2.72 -8.76 6.76
N PHE A 15 -2.32 -7.78 7.57
CA PHE A 15 -2.98 -6.47 7.66
C PHE A 15 -2.97 -5.75 6.32
N VAL A 16 -1.80 -5.60 5.70
CA VAL A 16 -1.65 -4.95 4.40
C VAL A 16 -2.47 -5.66 3.33
N LEU A 17 -2.45 -6.99 3.28
CA LEU A 17 -3.24 -7.77 2.32
C LEU A 17 -4.74 -7.56 2.51
N ALA A 18 -5.24 -7.55 3.75
CA ALA A 18 -6.65 -7.30 4.03
C ALA A 18 -7.07 -5.90 3.58
N ARG A 19 -6.22 -4.89 3.80
CA ARG A 19 -6.49 -3.52 3.35
C ARG A 19 -6.44 -3.36 1.83
N LEU A 20 -5.55 -4.09 1.15
CA LEU A 20 -5.52 -4.14 -0.31
C LEU A 20 -6.81 -4.78 -0.88
N ASP A 21 -7.33 -5.82 -0.22
CA ASP A 21 -8.63 -6.42 -0.59
C ASP A 21 -9.78 -5.41 -0.42
N ASP A 22 -9.75 -4.59 0.64
CA ASP A 22 -10.72 -3.50 0.86
C ASP A 22 -10.66 -2.47 -0.28
N ASP A 23 -9.44 -2.06 -0.65
CA ASP A 23 -9.19 -1.09 -1.72
C ASP A 23 -9.58 -1.61 -3.11
N GLU A 24 -9.36 -2.90 -3.39
CA GLU A 24 -9.85 -3.53 -4.62
C GLU A 24 -11.39 -3.55 -4.68
N ARG A 25 -12.07 -3.75 -3.55
CA ARG A 25 -13.54 -3.67 -3.50
C ARG A 25 -14.02 -2.25 -3.80
N ARG A 26 -13.38 -1.23 -3.22
CA ARG A 26 -13.67 0.19 -3.51
C ARG A 26 -13.45 0.52 -4.98
N PHE A 27 -12.30 0.12 -5.53
CA PHE A 27 -11.98 0.33 -6.94
C PHE A 27 -13.04 -0.28 -7.87
N ASN A 28 -13.46 -1.52 -7.60
CA ASN A 28 -14.49 -2.20 -8.38
C ASN A 28 -15.89 -1.57 -8.22
N ALA A 29 -16.15 -0.91 -7.09
CA ALA A 29 -17.36 -0.12 -6.86
C ALA A 29 -17.30 1.28 -7.50
N GLY A 30 -16.16 1.65 -8.11
CA GLY A 30 -15.93 3.00 -8.67
C GLY A 30 -15.63 4.05 -7.59
N GLU A 31 -15.35 3.63 -6.35
CA GLU A 31 -14.91 4.47 -5.27
C GLU A 31 -13.39 4.68 -5.32
N LEU A 32 -12.91 5.82 -4.83
CA LEU A 32 -11.49 6.10 -4.75
C LEU A 32 -10.84 5.14 -3.72
N PRO A 33 -9.85 4.33 -4.12
CA PRO A 33 -9.09 3.50 -3.20
C PRO A 33 -8.31 4.40 -2.24
N TYR A 34 -8.18 3.95 -1.00
CA TYR A 34 -7.46 4.65 0.04
C TYR A 34 -5.99 4.84 -0.28
N LEU A 35 -5.38 3.89 -0.98
CA LEU A 35 -4.02 4.02 -1.49
C LEU A 35 -3.86 5.22 -2.43
N ASP A 36 -4.81 5.41 -3.34
CA ASP A 36 -4.81 6.54 -4.28
C ASP A 36 -5.13 7.86 -3.56
N GLU A 37 -6.00 7.82 -2.55
CA GLU A 37 -6.28 8.98 -1.68
C GLU A 37 -5.00 9.39 -0.92
N ALA A 38 -4.30 8.44 -0.30
CA ALA A 38 -3.05 8.69 0.41
C ALA A 38 -1.94 9.23 -0.51
N GLU A 39 -1.87 8.75 -1.75
CA GLU A 39 -0.95 9.29 -2.75
C GLU A 39 -1.27 10.73 -3.12
N ARG A 40 -2.56 11.07 -3.32
CA ARG A 40 -3.00 12.45 -3.55
C ARG A 40 -2.68 13.38 -2.38
N HIS A 41 -2.69 12.84 -1.16
CA HIS A 41 -2.31 13.57 0.05
C HIS A 41 -0.80 13.61 0.30
N GLY A 42 0.02 13.00 -0.58
CA GLY A 42 1.48 13.01 -0.47
C GLY A 42 2.03 12.21 0.70
N ARG A 43 1.27 11.21 1.20
CA ARG A 43 1.69 10.35 2.33
C ARG A 43 2.50 9.14 1.88
N ILE A 44 2.25 8.71 0.66
CA ILE A 44 2.94 7.61 0.00
C ILE A 44 3.06 7.97 -1.47
N ARG A 45 4.13 7.53 -2.11
CA ARG A 45 4.28 7.64 -3.56
C ARG A 45 4.67 6.30 -4.12
N ILE A 46 3.94 5.87 -5.16
CA ILE A 46 4.24 4.65 -5.90
C ILE A 46 4.58 5.05 -7.32
N MET A 47 5.80 4.76 -7.75
CA MET A 47 6.29 5.18 -9.06
C MET A 47 7.03 4.06 -9.76
N TYR A 48 7.04 4.08 -11.09
CA TYR A 48 7.94 3.21 -11.85
C TYR A 48 9.40 3.53 -11.50
N ALA A 49 10.20 2.47 -11.32
CA ALA A 49 11.63 2.62 -11.14
C ALA A 49 12.25 3.26 -12.40
N THR A 50 13.04 4.32 -12.22
CA THR A 50 13.69 5.02 -13.34
C THR A 50 14.87 4.26 -13.94
N GLN A 51 15.38 3.26 -13.24
CA GLN A 51 16.61 2.51 -13.57
C GLN A 51 16.40 0.98 -13.51
N GLY A 52 15.17 0.50 -13.69
CA GLY A 52 14.87 -0.94 -13.62
C GLY A 52 13.41 -1.28 -13.92
N GLU A 53 13.09 -2.57 -13.88
CA GLU A 53 11.71 -3.08 -13.90
C GLU A 53 11.15 -3.08 -12.47
N GLY A 54 9.91 -2.62 -12.30
CA GLY A 54 9.22 -2.61 -11.01
C GLY A 54 8.79 -1.24 -10.52
N LEU A 55 8.20 -1.23 -9.32
CA LEU A 55 7.72 -0.02 -8.65
C LEU A 55 8.58 0.29 -7.42
N LEU A 56 8.65 1.57 -7.08
CA LEU A 56 9.29 2.08 -5.87
C LEU A 56 8.22 2.71 -4.98
N VAL A 57 8.33 2.45 -3.67
CA VAL A 57 7.45 3.00 -2.63
C VAL A 57 8.27 3.94 -1.75
N ALA A 58 7.78 5.16 -1.55
CA ALA A 58 8.46 6.15 -0.71
C ALA A 58 7.47 6.94 0.15
N ALA A 59 7.91 7.35 1.35
CA ALA A 59 7.15 8.16 2.31
C ALA A 59 7.31 9.69 2.07
N ASP A 60 7.79 10.08 0.89
CA ASP A 60 8.45 11.37 0.68
C ASP A 60 7.47 12.53 0.38
N PRO A 61 7.62 13.70 1.05
CA PRO A 61 6.86 14.90 0.71
C PRO A 61 7.45 15.59 -0.52
N VAL A 62 6.84 15.35 -1.68
CA VAL A 62 6.86 16.20 -2.89
C VAL A 62 8.24 16.80 -3.26
N GLU A 63 8.94 16.12 -4.15
CA GLU A 63 9.65 16.80 -5.23
C GLU A 63 8.84 16.65 -6.53
N THR A 64 8.30 17.80 -6.93
CA THR A 64 7.61 18.20 -8.18
C THR A 64 6.49 17.28 -8.74
N PRO A 65 5.22 17.78 -8.78
CA PRO A 65 4.07 17.06 -9.35
C PRO A 65 4.02 17.05 -10.89
N GLU A 66 4.96 17.70 -11.57
CA GLU A 66 4.75 18.12 -12.97
C GLU A 66 5.15 17.09 -14.04
N GLU A 67 5.77 15.96 -13.70
CA GLU A 67 6.37 15.09 -14.74
C GLU A 67 6.21 13.57 -14.57
N ARG A 68 5.31 13.08 -13.68
CA ARG A 68 5.12 11.63 -13.53
C ARG A 68 3.68 11.20 -13.64
N VAL A 69 3.42 10.34 -14.62
CA VAL A 69 2.16 9.61 -14.80
C VAL A 69 1.95 8.74 -13.56
N PRO A 70 0.85 8.91 -12.80
CA PRO A 70 0.56 8.07 -11.66
C PRO A 70 0.40 6.62 -12.11
N VAL A 71 0.93 5.68 -11.32
CA VAL A 71 0.79 4.26 -11.62
C VAL A 71 -0.69 3.88 -11.52
N PRO A 72 -1.26 3.14 -12.48
CA PRO A 72 -2.64 2.66 -12.38
C PRO A 72 -2.84 1.83 -11.11
N PHE A 73 -3.97 2.01 -10.43
CA PHE A 73 -4.29 1.28 -9.19
C PHE A 73 -4.12 -0.25 -9.30
N PRO A 74 -4.57 -0.94 -10.37
CA PRO A 74 -4.36 -2.38 -10.50
C PRO A 74 -2.88 -2.80 -10.47
N ASP A 75 -1.99 -2.00 -11.08
CA ASP A 75 -0.56 -2.28 -11.10
C ASP A 75 0.07 -2.05 -9.72
N LYS A 76 -0.37 -1.01 -9.00
CA LYS A 76 0.04 -0.75 -7.61
C LYS A 76 -0.30 -1.91 -6.69
N VAL A 77 -1.54 -2.41 -6.76
CA VAL A 77 -2.00 -3.52 -5.90
C VAL A 77 -1.27 -4.81 -6.23
N ALA A 78 -1.08 -5.13 -7.51
CA ALA A 78 -0.35 -6.32 -7.91
C ALA A 78 1.08 -6.32 -7.35
N PHE A 79 1.76 -5.17 -7.44
CA PHE A 79 3.07 -4.97 -6.85
C PHE A 79 3.06 -5.10 -5.33
N LEU A 80 2.19 -4.37 -4.62
CA LEU A 80 2.13 -4.41 -3.15
C LEU A 80 1.74 -5.79 -2.61
N ARG A 81 0.91 -6.55 -3.33
CA ARG A 81 0.60 -7.95 -3.00
C ARG A 81 1.83 -8.85 -3.17
N ALA A 82 2.64 -8.64 -4.21
CA ALA A 82 3.88 -9.38 -4.38
C ALA A 82 4.88 -9.05 -3.26
N GLU A 83 5.01 -7.77 -2.90
CA GLU A 83 5.83 -7.33 -1.77
C GLU A 83 5.36 -7.96 -0.45
N ALA A 84 4.05 -7.93 -0.16
CA ALA A 84 3.51 -8.48 1.08
C ALA A 84 3.55 -10.01 1.16
N ARG A 85 3.50 -10.73 0.03
CA ARG A 85 3.49 -12.20 0.02
C ARG A 85 4.88 -12.83 -0.13
N VAL A 86 5.75 -12.21 -0.92
CA VAL A 86 6.99 -12.83 -1.40
C VAL A 86 8.21 -12.16 -0.79
N MET A 87 8.33 -10.85 -0.95
CA MET A 87 9.53 -10.12 -0.49
C MET A 87 9.49 -9.87 1.01
N ARG A 88 8.29 -9.64 1.56
CA ARG A 88 8.01 -9.29 2.96
C ARG A 88 8.92 -8.17 3.46
N ASP A 89 9.16 -7.18 2.60
CA ASP A 89 10.02 -6.05 2.93
C ASP A 89 9.41 -5.28 4.13
N PRO A 90 10.12 -5.23 5.28
CA PRO A 90 9.58 -4.67 6.51
C PRO A 90 9.33 -3.16 6.41
N ASP A 91 10.14 -2.43 5.64
CA ASP A 91 10.03 -0.98 5.52
C ASP A 91 8.86 -0.61 4.62
N VAL A 92 8.68 -1.33 3.51
CA VAL A 92 7.51 -1.18 2.63
C VAL A 92 6.23 -1.53 3.38
N LEU A 93 6.22 -2.68 4.07
CA LEU A 93 5.04 -3.13 4.81
C LEU A 93 4.65 -2.14 5.92
N ARG A 94 5.62 -1.60 6.66
CA ARG A 94 5.34 -0.60 7.71
C ARG A 94 4.83 0.70 7.13
N LEU A 95 5.41 1.16 6.02
CA LEU A 95 4.95 2.37 5.33
C LEU A 95 3.51 2.21 4.85
N VAL A 96 3.20 1.14 4.13
CA VAL A 96 1.85 0.86 3.64
C VAL A 96 0.87 0.67 4.80
N ALA A 97 1.26 -0.03 5.86
CA ALA A 97 0.42 -0.17 7.04
C ALA A 97 0.15 1.17 7.71
N SER A 98 1.14 2.05 7.85
CA SER A 98 0.97 3.40 8.43
C SER A 98 0.01 4.27 7.62
N VAL A 99 -0.04 4.10 6.29
CA VAL A 99 -1.02 4.77 5.43
C VAL A 99 -2.44 4.34 5.79
N TYR A 100 -2.67 3.05 6.03
CA TYR A 100 -3.98 2.53 6.41
C TYR A 100 -4.32 2.79 7.89
N ASP A 101 -3.35 2.75 8.79
CA ASP A 101 -3.52 2.97 10.24
C ASP A 101 -3.79 4.45 10.59
N ALA A 102 -3.26 5.39 9.80
CA ALA A 102 -3.56 6.83 9.93
C ALA A 102 -5.04 7.20 9.68
N HIS A 103 -5.89 6.20 9.40
CA HIS A 103 -7.33 6.37 9.23
C HIS A 103 -8.12 5.41 10.14
N PRO A 104 -8.21 5.71 11.44
CA PRO A 104 -9.03 4.93 12.38
C PRO A 104 -10.52 4.92 12.02
N ASP A 105 -11.00 5.91 11.25
CA ASP A 105 -12.38 5.93 10.73
C ASP A 105 -12.65 4.84 9.67
N TRP A 106 -11.63 4.27 9.04
CA TRP A 106 -11.78 3.22 8.01
C TRP A 106 -11.96 1.82 8.59
N ASP A 107 -11.62 1.62 9.87
CA ASP A 107 -11.92 0.39 10.63
C ASP A 107 -13.40 0.31 11.07
N SER A 108 -14.17 1.38 10.86
CA SER A 108 -15.58 1.46 11.27
C SER A 108 -16.54 0.62 10.41
N LEU A 109 -16.09 0.00 9.31
CA LEU A 109 -16.93 -0.83 8.45
C LEU A 109 -16.86 -2.33 8.76
N ARG A 110 -16.73 -2.72 10.04
CA ARG A 110 -16.84 -4.13 10.45
C ARG A 110 -17.59 -4.40 11.75
N LEU A 111 -18.64 -3.63 12.08
CA LEU A 111 -19.69 -4.08 13.01
C LEU A 111 -21.03 -3.42 12.63
N GLY A 112 -21.79 -4.08 11.77
CA GLY A 112 -23.09 -3.60 11.30
C GLY A 112 -23.99 -4.73 10.82
N THR A 113 -24.35 -5.63 11.73
CA THR A 113 -25.66 -6.30 11.93
C THR A 113 -25.46 -7.65 12.62
#